data_AF-A0AAV2SVP7-F1
#
_entry.id   AF-A0AAV2SVP7-F1
#
_cell.length_a   1.000
_cell.length_b   1.000
_cell.length_c   1.000
_cell.angle_alpha   90.00
_cell.angle_beta   90.00
_cell.angle_gamma   90.00
#
_symmetry.space_group_name_H-M   'P 1'
#
loop_
_entity.id
_entity.type
_entity.pdbx_description
1 polymer ?
#
loop_
_entity_poly.entity_id
_entity_poly.type
_entity_poly.pdbx_seq_one_letter_code
_entity_poly.pdbx_strand_id
1 'polypeptide(L)'
;LIPYLIVLTFIGRPLYFMELALGQFSSYGGVKTWKIVPAFKGVGFGQTFGAWAIVTYYCSLMAITVFYFVQSFSYVLPWSVCDPAWSNDLCVDSSGNFSISNISNAQSSSEQYFYNYVLNHYETIDDGIGLPDWRLAI
;
A
#
# COMPACT_ATOMS: atom_id res chain seq x y z
N LEU A 1 -4.38 9.48 -21.39
CA LEU A 1 -4.06 8.21 -22.08
C LEU A 1 -3.02 8.38 -23.21
N ILE A 2 -3.25 9.26 -24.18
CA ILE A 2 -2.31 9.56 -25.29
C ILE A 2 -0.87 9.83 -24.81
N PRO A 3 -0.61 10.75 -23.86
CA PRO A 3 0.76 11.02 -23.40
C PRO A 3 1.41 9.81 -22.70
N TYR A 4 0.63 9.01 -21.97
CA TYR A 4 1.11 7.79 -21.32
C TYR A 4 1.59 6.75 -22.34
N LEU A 5 0.84 6.54 -23.43
CA LEU A 5 1.21 5.59 -24.48
C LEU A 5 2.48 5.99 -25.22
N ILE A 6 2.68 7.29 -25.46
CA ILE A 6 3.89 7.83 -26.10
C ILE A 6 5.10 7.54 -25.21
N VAL A 7 5.07 7.94 -23.94
CA VAL A 7 6.18 7.73 -23.00
C VAL A 7 6.47 6.24 -22.79
N LEU A 8 5.42 5.42 -22.65
CA LEU A 8 5.58 3.97 -22.47
C LEU A 8 6.21 3.30 -23.69
N THR A 9 5.86 3.72 -24.90
CA THR A 9 6.39 3.11 -26.14
C THR A 9 7.82 3.56 -26.43
N PHE A 10 8.13 4.84 -26.27
CA PHE A 10 9.44 5.39 -26.62
C PHE A 10 10.49 5.30 -25.51
N ILE A 11 10.07 5.30 -24.24
CA ILE A 11 11.00 5.33 -23.09
C ILE A 11 10.86 4.04 -22.27
N GLY A 12 9.63 3.69 -21.88
CA GLY A 12 9.38 2.53 -21.00
C GLY A 12 9.82 1.20 -21.61
N ARG A 13 9.30 0.87 -22.81
CA ARG A 13 9.62 -0.38 -23.50
C ARG A 13 11.12 -0.54 -23.81
N PRO A 14 11.81 0.46 -24.38
CA PRO A 14 13.24 0.33 -24.67
C PRO A 14 14.09 0.17 -23.41
N LEU A 15 13.80 0.90 -22.32
CA LEU A 15 14.54 0.77 -21.06
C LEU A 15 14.34 -0.62 -20.44
N TYR A 16 13.10 -1.11 -20.39
CA TYR A 16 12.81 -2.44 -19.86
C TYR A 16 13.47 -3.54 -20.69
N PHE A 17 13.43 -3.43 -22.02
CA PHE A 17 14.10 -4.38 -22.90
C PHE A 17 15.63 -4.36 -22.72
N MET A 18 16.23 -3.18 -22.59
CA MET A 18 17.66 -3.03 -22.33
C MET A 18 18.07 -3.71 -21.02
N GLU A 19 17.31 -3.50 -19.94
CA GLU A 19 17.58 -4.11 -18.64
C GLU A 19 17.46 -5.64 -18.69
N LEU A 20 16.40 -6.16 -19.34
CA LEU A 20 16.23 -7.60 -19.54
C LEU A 20 17.35 -8.21 -20.38
N ALA A 21 17.71 -7.58 -21.50
CA ALA A 21 18.79 -8.05 -22.36
C ALA A 21 20.12 -8.10 -21.59
N LEU A 22 20.45 -7.02 -20.85
CA LEU A 22 21.64 -6.98 -20.00
C LEU A 22 21.62 -8.09 -18.93
N GLY A 23 20.47 -8.33 -18.29
CA GLY A 23 20.30 -9.42 -17.32
C GLY A 23 20.52 -10.80 -17.94
N GLN A 24 19.94 -11.06 -19.12
CA GLN A 24 20.06 -12.34 -19.82
C GLN A 24 21.49 -12.59 -20.35
N PHE A 25 22.15 -11.59 -20.95
CA PHE A 25 23.51 -11.75 -21.47
C PHE A 25 24.58 -11.83 -20.38
N SER A 26 24.40 -11.07 -19.30
CA SER A 26 25.38 -11.04 -18.21
C SER A 26 25.24 -12.25 -17.29
N SER A 27 24.03 -12.80 -17.13
CA SER A 27 23.73 -13.86 -16.13
C SER A 27 24.20 -13.51 -14.71
N TYR A 28 24.43 -12.22 -14.46
CA TYR A 28 24.89 -11.66 -13.20
C TYR A 28 23.79 -10.77 -12.62
N GLY A 29 23.72 -10.67 -11.29
CA GLY A 29 22.78 -9.77 -10.62
C GLY A 29 23.11 -8.30 -10.87
N GLY A 30 22.12 -7.41 -10.69
CA GLY A 30 22.19 -5.99 -11.09
C GLY A 30 23.44 -5.22 -10.64
N VAL A 31 24.03 -5.53 -9.48
CA VAL A 31 25.29 -4.91 -9.03
C VAL A 31 26.53 -5.45 -9.77
N LYS A 32 26.53 -6.74 -10.13
CA LYS A 32 27.65 -7.41 -10.81
C LYS A 32 27.66 -7.15 -12.32
N THR A 33 26.50 -6.87 -12.92
CA THR A 33 26.37 -6.50 -14.35
C THR A 33 27.16 -5.25 -14.71
N TRP A 34 27.25 -4.28 -13.78
CA TRP A 34 28.03 -3.05 -13.98
C TRP A 34 29.56 -3.23 -13.89
N LYS A 35 30.08 -4.46 -13.79
CA LYS A 35 31.52 -4.72 -13.97
C LYS A 35 32.02 -4.36 -15.37
N ILE A 36 31.13 -4.25 -16.36
CA ILE A 36 31.44 -3.80 -17.72
C ILE A 36 31.90 -2.33 -17.73
N VAL A 37 31.28 -1.48 -16.90
CA VAL A 37 31.65 -0.06 -16.76
C VAL A 37 31.69 0.32 -15.26
N PRO A 38 32.87 0.31 -14.62
CA PRO A 38 32.99 0.46 -13.17
C PRO A 38 32.50 1.82 -12.64
N ALA A 39 32.44 2.86 -13.48
CA ALA A 39 31.87 4.15 -13.14
C ALA A 39 30.38 4.08 -12.76
N PHE A 40 29.61 3.15 -13.36
CA PHE A 40 28.18 2.99 -13.12
C PHE A 40 27.85 1.96 -12.04
N LYS A 41 28.85 1.44 -11.31
CA LYS A 41 28.62 0.47 -10.23
C LYS A 41 27.69 1.00 -9.14
N GLY A 42 27.67 2.31 -8.91
CA GLY A 42 26.75 2.99 -7.98
C GLY A 42 25.27 2.85 -8.37
N VAL A 43 24.95 2.74 -9.66
CA VAL A 43 23.57 2.58 -10.15
C VAL A 43 22.97 1.26 -9.66
N GLY A 44 23.74 0.17 -9.68
CA GLY A 44 23.28 -1.11 -9.17
C GLY A 44 23.00 -1.11 -7.66
N PHE A 45 23.83 -0.42 -6.87
CA PHE A 45 23.57 -0.26 -5.43
C PHE A 45 22.34 0.63 -5.18
N GLY A 46 22.18 1.72 -5.93
CA GLY A 46 21.00 2.58 -5.86
C GLY A 46 19.71 1.83 -6.21
N GLN A 47 19.73 1.01 -7.25
CA GLN A 47 18.61 0.16 -7.64
C GLN A 47 18.26 -0.86 -6.54
N THR A 48 19.27 -1.48 -5.91
CA THR A 48 19.04 -2.44 -4.81
C THR A 48 18.44 -1.75 -3.59
N PHE A 49 18.93 -0.58 -3.22
CA PHE A 49 18.39 0.20 -2.11
C PHE A 49 16.95 0.67 -2.38
N GLY A 50 16.66 1.13 -3.61
CA GLY A 50 15.31 1.48 -4.03
C GLY A 50 14.36 0.29 -3.97
N ALA A 51 14.79 -0.88 -4.45
CA ALA A 51 13.99 -2.10 -4.34
C ALA A 51 13.72 -2.48 -2.88
N TRP A 52 14.72 -2.37 -2.00
CA TRP A 52 14.54 -2.62 -0.57
C TRP A 52 13.53 -1.65 0.07
N ALA A 53 13.63 -0.36 -0.23
CA ALA A 53 12.69 0.65 0.25
C ALA A 53 11.26 0.43 -0.28
N ILE A 54 11.10 -0.13 -1.49
CA ILE A 54 9.79 -0.47 -2.02
C ILE A 54 9.20 -1.69 -1.31
N VAL A 55 10.01 -2.72 -1.09
CA VAL A 55 9.58 -3.95 -0.42
C VAL A 55 9.04 -3.67 0.97
N THR A 56 9.67 -2.77 1.75
CA THR A 56 9.23 -2.48 3.13
C THR A 56 7.80 -1.95 3.20
N TYR A 57 7.42 -0.95 2.40
CA TYR A 57 6.05 -0.43 2.40
C TYR A 57 5.07 -1.34 1.65
N TYR A 58 5.54 -2.08 0.64
CA TYR A 58 4.66 -2.96 -0.14
C TYR A 58 4.24 -4.19 0.68
N CYS A 59 5.13 -4.72 1.52
CA CYS A 59 4.80 -5.79 2.46
C CYS A 59 3.68 -5.38 3.43
N SER A 60 3.70 -4.15 3.98
CA SER A 60 2.65 -3.70 4.90
C SER A 60 1.29 -3.53 4.20
N LEU A 61 1.27 -3.03 2.96
CA LEU A 61 0.05 -2.97 2.16
C LEU A 61 -0.51 -4.37 1.86
N MET A 62 0.37 -5.32 1.53
CA MET A 62 -0.05 -6.70 1.30
C MET A 62 -0.64 -7.34 2.57
N ALA A 63 -0.05 -7.12 3.75
CA ALA A 63 -0.59 -7.62 5.01
C ALA A 63 -2.02 -7.10 5.27
N ILE A 64 -2.28 -5.81 5.04
CA ILE A 64 -3.63 -5.24 5.14
C ILE A 64 -4.59 -5.94 4.15
N THR A 65 -4.19 -6.11 2.88
CA THR A 65 -5.07 -6.77 1.90
C THR A 65 -5.40 -8.22 2.26
N VAL A 66 -4.42 -8.98 2.76
CA VAL A 66 -4.63 -10.36 3.22
C VAL A 66 -5.55 -10.41 4.44
N PHE A 67 -5.38 -9.47 5.37
CA PHE A 67 -6.25 -9.32 6.53
C PHE A 67 -7.72 -9.09 6.12
N TYR A 68 -7.97 -8.15 5.22
CA TYR A 68 -9.32 -7.92 4.70
C TYR A 68 -9.85 -9.11 3.89
N PHE A 69 -8.99 -9.80 3.15
CA PHE A 69 -9.36 -11.00 2.40
C PHE A 69 -9.86 -12.13 3.32
N VAL A 70 -9.13 -12.40 4.41
CA VAL A 70 -9.55 -13.40 5.42
C VAL A 70 -10.84 -12.97 6.11
N GLN A 71 -10.95 -11.70 6.49
CA GLN A 71 -12.13 -11.18 7.18
C GLN A 71 -13.40 -11.20 6.31
N SER A 72 -13.25 -11.18 4.98
CA SER A 72 -14.36 -11.24 4.01
C SER A 72 -15.09 -12.58 3.99
N PHE A 73 -14.55 -13.65 4.58
CA PHE A 73 -15.25 -14.93 4.73
C PHE A 73 -16.26 -14.95 5.89
N SER A 74 -16.39 -13.86 6.66
CA SER A 74 -17.35 -13.74 7.74
C SER A 74 -18.77 -13.47 7.22
N TYR A 75 -19.79 -14.06 7.85
CA TYR A 75 -21.20 -13.88 7.46
C TYR A 75 -21.68 -12.42 7.59
N VAL A 76 -21.25 -11.73 8.65
CA VAL A 76 -21.42 -10.28 8.81
C VAL A 76 -20.04 -9.63 8.67
N LEU A 77 -19.93 -8.63 7.80
CA LEU A 77 -18.68 -7.93 7.56
C LEU A 77 -18.50 -6.89 8.67
N PRO A 78 -17.37 -6.86 9.39
CA PRO A 78 -17.21 -5.97 10.53
C PRO A 78 -17.18 -4.49 10.15
N TRP A 79 -16.90 -4.16 8.88
CA TRP A 79 -16.95 -2.79 8.37
C TRP A 79 -18.31 -2.41 7.77
N SER A 80 -19.32 -3.29 7.86
CA SER A 80 -20.69 -3.01 7.39
C SER A 80 -21.61 -2.48 8.48
N VAL A 81 -21.21 -2.68 9.74
CA VAL A 81 -21.92 -2.29 10.96
C VAL A 81 -21.01 -1.40 11.80
N CYS A 82 -21.56 -0.40 12.48
CA CYS A 82 -20.89 0.49 13.41
C CYS A 82 -20.83 -0.20 14.79
N ASP A 83 -19.67 -0.73 15.17
CA ASP A 83 -19.46 -1.26 16.51
C ASP A 83 -18.91 -0.19 17.45
N PRO A 84 -19.42 -0.10 18.70
CA PRO A 84 -18.97 0.88 19.69
C PRO A 84 -17.51 0.68 20.15
N ALA A 85 -16.86 -0.42 19.75
CA ALA A 85 -15.46 -0.68 20.07
C ALA A 85 -14.48 0.19 19.26
N TRP A 86 -14.87 0.67 18.09
CA TRP A 86 -14.00 1.44 17.18
C TRP A 86 -14.70 2.60 16.48
N SER A 87 -16.04 2.63 16.46
CA SER A 87 -16.82 3.69 15.81
C SER A 87 -17.22 4.79 16.80
N ASN A 88 -17.24 6.04 16.34
CA ASN A 88 -17.79 7.18 17.09
C ASN A 88 -19.29 7.35 16.80
N ASP A 89 -19.97 8.23 17.55
CA ASP A 89 -21.39 8.57 17.38
C ASP A 89 -21.77 9.11 15.97
N LEU A 90 -20.76 9.43 15.14
CA LEU A 90 -20.91 9.94 13.77
C LEU A 90 -20.82 8.84 12.68
N CYS A 91 -20.86 7.56 13.08
CA CYS A 91 -20.77 6.43 12.17
C CYS A 91 -22.09 6.15 11.44
N VAL A 92 -22.00 5.94 10.11
CA VAL A 92 -23.14 5.59 9.26
C VAL A 92 -23.03 4.15 8.78
N ASP A 93 -24.04 3.35 9.15
CA ASP A 93 -24.19 1.95 8.74
C ASP A 93 -24.56 1.80 7.27
N SER A 94 -24.06 0.73 6.64
CA SER A 94 -24.42 0.41 5.25
C SER A 94 -25.89 -0.02 5.09
N SER A 95 -26.53 -0.50 6.15
CA SER A 95 -27.93 -0.95 6.17
C SER A 95 -28.89 0.07 6.81
N GLY A 96 -28.37 1.19 7.31
CA GLY A 96 -29.15 2.16 8.08
C GLY A 96 -30.14 2.92 7.22
N ASN A 97 -31.43 2.72 7.47
CA ASN A 97 -32.51 3.54 6.90
C ASN A 97 -32.47 4.93 7.57
N PHE A 98 -31.59 5.82 7.10
CA PHE A 98 -31.44 7.15 7.68
C PHE A 98 -32.33 8.18 6.97
N SER A 99 -33.33 8.68 7.70
CA SER A 99 -33.83 10.04 7.50
C SER A 99 -32.65 11.00 7.74
N ILE A 100 -32.01 11.43 6.67
CA ILE A 100 -30.83 12.30 6.66
C ILE A 100 -31.16 13.59 7.42
N SER A 101 -30.82 13.65 8.70
CA SER A 101 -30.47 14.92 9.33
C SER A 101 -29.09 15.28 8.78
N ASN A 102 -28.99 16.42 8.11
CA ASN A 102 -27.74 17.03 7.63
C ASN A 102 -26.68 17.06 8.75
N ILE A 103 -25.90 16.00 8.88
CA ILE A 103 -24.70 15.95 9.72
C ILE A 103 -23.54 16.12 8.74
N SER A 104 -22.99 17.32 8.68
CA SER A 104 -21.90 17.69 7.77
C SER A 104 -20.61 16.89 7.98
N ASN A 105 -20.51 16.13 9.08
CA ASN A 105 -19.32 15.38 9.50
C ASN A 105 -19.59 13.88 9.67
N ALA A 106 -20.64 13.32 9.05
CA ALA A 106 -20.91 11.90 9.13
C ALA A 106 -19.89 11.10 8.29
N GLN A 107 -19.34 10.02 8.87
CA GLN A 107 -18.37 9.15 8.20
C GLN A 107 -18.95 7.76 7.96
N SER A 108 -18.48 7.10 6.89
CA SER A 108 -18.89 5.73 6.62
C SER A 108 -18.28 4.75 7.62
N SER A 109 -19.04 3.71 7.98
CA SER A 109 -18.56 2.58 8.78
C SER A 109 -17.24 1.99 8.27
N SER A 110 -17.09 1.85 6.95
CA SER A 110 -15.85 1.35 6.34
C SER A 110 -14.63 2.25 6.52
N GLU A 111 -14.83 3.56 6.52
CA GLU A 111 -13.75 4.54 6.69
C GLU A 111 -13.23 4.53 8.13
N GLN A 112 -14.15 4.56 9.11
CA GLN A 112 -13.78 4.50 10.53
C GLN A 112 -13.14 3.17 10.92
N TYR A 113 -13.63 2.06 10.37
CA TYR A 113 -13.02 0.75 10.58
C TYR A 113 -11.56 0.72 10.08
N PHE A 114 -11.28 1.35 8.93
CA PHE A 114 -9.92 1.41 8.40
C PHE A 114 -9.01 2.30 9.26
N TYR A 115 -9.43 3.50 9.63
CA TYR A 115 -8.58 4.44 10.38
C TYR A 115 -8.40 4.06 11.85
N ASN A 116 -9.47 3.68 12.55
CA ASN A 116 -9.43 3.47 13.99
C ASN A 116 -9.06 2.05 14.39
N TYR A 117 -9.51 1.05 13.62
CA TYR A 117 -9.32 -0.35 13.98
C TYR A 117 -8.14 -1.01 13.26
N VAL A 118 -7.97 -0.78 11.95
CA VAL A 118 -6.88 -1.39 11.18
C VAL A 118 -5.60 -0.58 11.28
N LEU A 119 -5.66 0.74 11.05
CA LEU A 119 -4.47 1.60 11.12
C LEU A 119 -4.15 2.08 12.52
N ASN A 120 -5.13 2.08 13.43
CA ASN A 120 -5.04 2.65 14.78
C ASN A 120 -4.41 4.05 14.77
N HIS A 121 -5.02 4.94 13.98
CA HIS A 121 -4.51 6.29 13.76
C HIS A 121 -4.76 7.21 14.96
N TYR A 122 -3.73 7.95 15.38
CA TYR A 122 -3.86 9.03 16.36
C TYR A 122 -4.11 10.37 15.66
N GLU A 123 -4.91 11.25 16.26
CA GLU A 123 -5.23 12.57 15.69
C GLU A 123 -4.04 13.53 15.64
N THR A 124 -2.98 13.26 16.41
CA THR A 124 -1.79 14.13 16.48
C THR A 124 -0.51 13.30 16.48
N ILE A 125 0.51 13.81 15.80
CA ILE A 125 1.82 13.12 15.62
C ILE A 125 2.69 13.24 16.88
N ASP A 126 2.36 14.16 17.79
CA ASP A 126 3.12 14.42 19.03
C ASP A 126 3.19 13.20 19.97
N ASP A 127 2.19 12.30 19.91
CA ASP A 127 2.16 11.03 20.68
C ASP A 127 2.97 9.90 20.02
N GLY A 128 3.63 10.18 18.89
CA GLY A 128 4.49 9.24 18.18
C GLY A 128 3.74 8.30 17.22
N ILE A 129 4.46 7.28 16.74
CA ILE A 129 4.02 6.35 15.68
C ILE A 129 3.27 5.12 16.21
N GLY A 130 2.99 5.06 17.52
CA GLY A 130 2.31 3.94 18.16
C GLY A 130 3.13 2.64 18.24
N LEU A 131 2.45 1.57 18.68
CA LEU A 131 3.00 0.21 18.74
C LEU A 131 2.63 -0.56 17.46
N PRO A 132 3.49 -1.48 16.98
CA PRO A 132 3.17 -2.30 15.82
C PRO A 132 2.00 -3.26 16.14
N ASP A 133 0.98 -3.29 15.28
CA ASP A 133 -0.10 -4.28 15.39
C ASP A 133 0.39 -5.64 14.89
N TRP A 134 0.39 -6.62 15.80
CA TRP A 134 0.80 -7.99 15.52
C TRP A 134 -0.09 -8.67 14.47
N ARG A 135 -1.34 -8.22 14.29
CA ARG A 135 -2.29 -8.78 13.31
C ARG A 135 -1.87 -8.47 11.87
N LEU A 136 -1.13 -7.39 11.68
CA LEU A 136 -0.64 -6.92 10.39
C LEU A 136 0.85 -7.27 10.17
N ALA A 137 1.48 -7.95 11.13
CA ALA A 137 2.89 -8.32 11.09
C ALA A 137 3.16 -9.73 10.52
N ILE A 138 2.16 -10.34 9.88
CA ILE A 138 2.26 -11.65 9.21
C ILE A 138 2.79 -11.49 7.79
#